data_AF-A0A7J4R7T1-F1
#
_entry.id   AF-A0A7J4R7T1-F1
#
_cell.length_a   1.000
_cell.length_b   1.000
_cell.length_c   1.000
_cell.angle_alpha   90.00
_cell.angle_beta   90.00
_cell.angle_gamma   90.00
#
_symmetry.space_group_name_H-M   'P 1'
#
loop_
_entity.id
_entity.type
_entity.pdbx_description
1 polymer ?
#
loop_
_entity_poly.entity_id
_entity_poly.type
_entity_poly.pdbx_seq_one_letter_code
_entity_poly.pdbx_strand_id
1 'polypeptide(L)'
;MSALGELGIFEHIFVIVLFVCCISPYISAYRGNTSVALATILSLMLASFVQFAVSVIQGVPVEMGWIVSVFGVRPSIATSPVESYRLITSAWIHAGWVHVLGNILVIGLVGIPLEQRMGGKRWMTVYILGLLGGNIAWVFTHPDSMIPTVGASGAAFGILGAYMACWPSDEVEFPLLFLIRAWPIWLIVFIRLGIEVWQVYSIQLGTSGDGNIAHMAHLGGFFLSYSLARRVTVGGPQPLERDAIDGVPGTTGNMPSLKENPWEASGSPLEGRALRVLGKLIEEGDEIETRRAWLEELSEHTICPVCGGEILAETKGGRTWIKCGVSESHLTWP
;
A
#
# COMPACT_ATOMS: atom_id res chain seq x y z
N MET A 1 25.66 -29.08 -6.68
CA MET A 1 25.23 -28.98 -5.27
C MET A 1 24.68 -27.58 -5.07
N SER A 2 23.71 -27.35 -4.18
CA SER A 2 23.18 -26.00 -3.95
C SER A 2 24.19 -25.17 -3.16
N ALA A 3 24.19 -23.85 -3.32
CA ALA A 3 25.11 -22.96 -2.60
C ALA A 3 25.03 -23.08 -1.07
N LEU A 4 23.88 -23.49 -0.53
CA LEU A 4 23.68 -23.78 0.89
C LEU A 4 24.47 -25.01 1.36
N GLY A 5 24.67 -26.01 0.49
CA GLY A 5 25.37 -27.25 0.83
C GLY A 5 26.89 -27.11 0.94
N GLU A 6 27.45 -25.97 0.52
CA GLU A 6 28.89 -25.67 0.54
C GLU A 6 29.30 -24.80 1.74
N LEU A 7 28.34 -24.44 2.61
CA LEU A 7 28.58 -23.56 3.75
C LEU A 7 29.26 -24.27 4.92
N GLY A 8 30.16 -23.57 5.62
CA GLY A 8 30.75 -24.04 6.87
C GLY A 8 29.81 -23.84 8.07
N ILE A 9 30.21 -24.37 9.23
CA ILE A 9 29.41 -24.28 10.47
C ILE A 9 29.15 -22.82 10.86
N PHE A 10 30.14 -21.96 10.68
CA PHE A 10 30.04 -20.54 10.99
C PHE A 10 28.97 -19.86 10.13
N GLU A 11 28.99 -20.09 8.82
CA GLU A 11 28.01 -19.54 7.88
C GLU A 11 26.59 -20.03 8.19
N HIS A 12 26.43 -21.31 8.55
CA HIS A 12 25.14 -21.87 8.95
C HIS A 12 24.55 -21.15 10.17
N ILE A 13 25.36 -20.76 11.15
CA ILE A 13 24.89 -19.98 12.31
C ILE A 13 24.32 -18.62 11.84
N PHE A 14 25.02 -17.94 10.93
CA PHE A 14 24.52 -16.67 10.38
C PHE A 14 23.26 -16.83 9.55
N VAL A 15 23.13 -17.93 8.78
CA VAL A 15 21.88 -18.22 8.06
C VAL A 15 20.71 -18.38 9.02
N ILE A 16 20.90 -19.08 10.15
CA ILE A 16 19.85 -19.25 11.17
C ILE A 16 19.47 -17.89 11.78
N VAL A 17 20.46 -17.09 12.19
CA VAL A 17 20.22 -15.76 12.76
C VAL A 17 19.50 -14.86 11.75
N LEU A 18 19.95 -14.84 10.49
CA LEU A 18 19.33 -14.08 9.42
C LEU A 18 17.87 -14.49 9.24
N PHE A 19 17.57 -15.79 9.18
CA PHE A 19 16.21 -16.28 9.03
C PHE A 19 15.30 -15.86 10.19
N VAL A 20 15.78 -15.95 11.44
CA VAL A 20 15.03 -15.49 12.62
C VAL A 20 14.75 -13.99 12.54
N CYS A 21 15.74 -13.18 12.17
CA CYS A 21 15.59 -11.74 11.96
C CYS A 21 14.59 -11.40 10.84
N CYS A 22 14.57 -12.19 9.76
CA CYS A 22 13.63 -11.99 8.65
C CYS A 22 12.19 -12.30 9.05
N ILE A 23 11.95 -13.37 9.82
CA ILE A 23 10.59 -13.89 10.06
C ILE A 23 9.96 -13.35 11.34
N SER A 24 10.75 -13.08 12.39
CA SER A 24 10.21 -12.67 13.70
C SER A 24 9.32 -11.40 13.68
N PRO A 25 9.57 -10.36 12.85
CA PRO A 25 8.67 -9.21 12.78
C PRO A 25 7.26 -9.57 12.29
N TYR A 26 7.16 -10.49 11.32
CA TYR A 26 5.87 -10.96 10.80
C TYR A 26 5.11 -11.79 11.83
N ILE A 27 5.81 -12.63 12.61
CA ILE A 27 5.19 -13.39 13.72
C ILE A 27 4.66 -12.41 14.77
N SER A 28 5.45 -11.40 15.14
CA SER A 28 5.04 -10.36 16.08
C SER A 28 3.81 -9.61 15.59
N ALA A 29 3.80 -9.19 14.33
CA ALA A 29 2.69 -8.46 13.74
C ALA A 29 1.41 -9.30 13.65
N TYR A 30 1.52 -10.58 13.30
CA TYR A 30 0.39 -11.50 13.31
C TYR A 30 -0.22 -11.68 14.70
N ARG A 31 0.62 -11.83 15.74
CA ARG A 31 0.16 -11.98 17.13
C ARG A 31 -0.43 -10.70 17.70
N GLY A 32 0.13 -9.55 17.34
CA GLY A 32 -0.31 -8.23 17.80
C GLY A 32 -1.41 -7.60 16.95
N ASN A 33 -1.82 -8.25 15.84
CA ASN A 33 -2.72 -7.68 14.84
C ASN A 33 -2.28 -6.27 14.36
N THR A 34 -0.97 -6.11 14.11
CA THR A 34 -0.37 -4.83 13.68
C THR A 34 -0.02 -4.82 12.19
N SER A 35 0.43 -3.66 11.69
CA SER A 35 0.76 -3.44 10.28
C SER A 35 1.81 -4.41 9.75
N VAL A 36 1.46 -5.07 8.64
CA VAL A 36 2.34 -5.96 7.88
C VAL A 36 3.39 -5.16 7.09
N ALA A 37 3.06 -3.95 6.64
CA ALA A 37 4.01 -3.05 6.01
C ALA A 37 5.12 -2.63 7.01
N LEU A 38 4.75 -2.28 8.24
CA LEU A 38 5.71 -1.97 9.30
C LEU A 38 6.55 -3.20 9.69
N ALA A 39 5.93 -4.38 9.76
CA ALA A 39 6.65 -5.63 9.98
C ALA A 39 7.68 -5.89 8.87
N THR A 40 7.34 -5.58 7.62
CA THR A 40 8.24 -5.68 6.47
C THR A 40 9.41 -4.73 6.61
N ILE A 41 9.17 -3.47 6.97
CA ILE A 41 10.24 -2.49 7.23
C ILE A 41 11.21 -3.01 8.28
N LEU A 42 10.70 -3.46 9.43
CA LEU A 42 11.52 -3.98 10.52
C LEU A 42 12.30 -5.24 10.09
N SER A 43 11.66 -6.12 9.31
CA SER A 43 12.28 -7.32 8.74
C SER A 43 13.48 -7.00 7.84
N LEU A 44 13.31 -6.03 6.92
CA LEU A 44 14.39 -5.58 6.04
C LEU A 44 15.52 -4.90 6.80
N MET A 45 15.19 -4.11 7.84
CA MET A 45 16.20 -3.48 8.69
C MET A 45 17.02 -4.53 9.44
N LEU A 46 16.38 -5.48 10.12
CA LEU A 46 17.08 -6.52 10.88
C LEU A 46 17.95 -7.40 9.97
N ALA A 47 17.44 -7.81 8.81
CA ALA A 47 18.22 -8.56 7.83
C ALA A 47 19.45 -7.78 7.33
N SER A 48 19.31 -6.46 7.16
CA SER A 48 20.42 -5.58 6.75
C SER A 48 21.46 -5.40 7.86
N PHE A 49 21.04 -5.34 9.13
CA PHE A 49 21.97 -5.34 10.27
C PHE A 49 22.78 -6.64 10.35
N VAL A 50 22.15 -7.80 10.12
CA VAL A 50 22.88 -9.08 10.07
C VAL A 50 23.89 -9.11 8.93
N GLN A 51 23.51 -8.67 7.73
CA GLN A 51 24.42 -8.54 6.59
C GLN A 51 25.62 -7.64 6.90
N PHE A 52 25.36 -6.48 7.52
CA PHE A 52 26.38 -5.53 7.91
C PHE A 52 27.31 -6.08 9.01
N ALA A 53 26.77 -6.80 9.99
CA ALA A 53 27.58 -7.44 11.03
C ALA A 53 28.54 -8.47 10.41
N VAL A 54 28.06 -9.29 9.48
CA VAL A 54 28.89 -10.26 8.75
C VAL A 54 29.96 -9.57 7.91
N SER A 55 29.61 -8.49 7.20
CA SER A 55 30.56 -7.75 6.38
C SER A 55 31.70 -7.14 7.22
N VAL A 56 31.37 -6.60 8.40
CA VAL A 56 32.37 -6.07 9.35
C VAL A 56 33.27 -7.17 9.89
N ILE A 57 32.72 -8.33 10.29
CA ILE A 57 33.51 -9.45 10.81
C ILE A 57 34.47 -9.99 9.75
N GLN A 58 34.04 -10.06 8.49
CA GLN A 58 34.83 -10.61 7.39
C GLN A 58 35.77 -9.58 6.76
N GLY A 59 35.62 -8.29 7.08
CA GLY A 59 36.43 -7.22 6.50
C GLY A 59 36.20 -7.00 5.00
N VAL A 60 35.02 -7.36 4.49
CA VAL A 60 34.64 -7.20 3.08
C VAL A 60 33.44 -6.27 2.93
N PRO A 61 33.33 -5.51 1.83
CA PRO A 61 32.12 -4.74 1.54
C PRO A 61 30.86 -5.63 1.47
N VAL A 62 29.71 -5.10 1.88
CA VAL A 62 28.42 -5.83 1.92
C VAL A 62 28.09 -6.48 0.56
N GLU A 63 28.27 -5.72 -0.52
CA GLU A 63 28.03 -6.17 -1.90
C GLU A 63 28.92 -7.34 -2.35
N MET A 64 30.08 -7.52 -1.71
CA MET A 64 31.04 -8.59 -2.00
C MET A 64 30.95 -9.77 -1.01
N GLY A 65 30.01 -9.72 -0.05
CA GLY A 65 29.83 -10.75 0.95
C GLY A 65 29.18 -12.03 0.40
N TRP A 66 29.50 -13.17 1.00
CA TRP A 66 28.92 -14.47 0.60
C TRP A 66 27.40 -14.52 0.73
N ILE A 67 26.79 -13.71 1.60
CA ILE A 67 25.32 -13.66 1.76
C ILE A 67 24.64 -13.22 0.46
N VAL A 68 25.18 -12.20 -0.22
CA VAL A 68 24.68 -11.75 -1.55
C VAL A 68 24.80 -12.88 -2.56
N SER A 69 25.93 -13.57 -2.53
CA SER A 69 26.22 -14.68 -3.44
C SER A 69 25.28 -15.88 -3.22
N VAL A 70 24.84 -16.15 -1.99
CA VAL A 70 23.98 -17.29 -1.62
C VAL A 70 22.49 -17.00 -1.76
N PHE A 71 22.04 -15.78 -1.49
CA PHE A 71 20.60 -15.46 -1.41
C PHE A 71 20.09 -14.54 -2.52
N GLY A 72 20.98 -13.89 -3.27
CA GLY A 72 20.62 -13.10 -4.45
C GLY A 72 20.25 -13.97 -5.65
N VAL A 73 19.39 -13.43 -6.53
CA VAL A 73 18.95 -14.10 -7.77
C VAL A 73 20.07 -14.04 -8.79
N ARG A 74 20.47 -15.20 -9.30
CA ARG A 74 21.40 -15.32 -10.43
C ARG A 74 20.63 -15.84 -11.64
N PRO A 75 20.34 -14.99 -12.64
CA PRO A 75 19.51 -15.36 -13.78
C PRO A 75 19.84 -16.70 -14.45
N SER A 76 21.12 -16.95 -14.69
CA SER A 76 21.62 -18.16 -15.37
C SER A 76 21.30 -19.48 -14.69
N ILE A 77 21.02 -19.47 -13.38
CA ILE A 77 20.69 -20.67 -12.60
C ILE A 77 19.32 -20.57 -11.93
N ALA A 78 18.58 -19.47 -12.12
CA ALA A 78 17.33 -19.19 -11.42
C ALA A 78 16.20 -20.19 -11.74
N THR A 79 16.27 -20.85 -12.90
CA THR A 79 15.30 -21.89 -13.31
C THR A 79 15.58 -23.25 -12.68
N SER A 80 16.74 -23.45 -12.07
CA SER A 80 17.08 -24.68 -11.37
C SER A 80 16.22 -24.82 -10.10
N PRO A 81 15.52 -25.95 -9.88
CA PRO A 81 14.69 -26.13 -8.69
C PRO A 81 15.45 -25.92 -7.38
N VAL A 82 16.73 -26.31 -7.33
CA VAL A 82 17.56 -26.18 -6.12
C VAL A 82 18.01 -24.75 -5.82
N GLU A 83 17.89 -23.83 -6.78
CA GLU A 83 18.25 -22.41 -6.63
C GLU A 83 17.03 -21.48 -6.60
N SER A 84 15.82 -22.03 -6.78
CA SER A 84 14.56 -21.28 -6.85
C SER A 84 14.25 -20.47 -5.58
N TYR A 85 14.81 -20.86 -4.42
CA TYR A 85 14.68 -20.12 -3.16
C TYR A 85 15.14 -18.66 -3.28
N ARG A 86 16.10 -18.38 -4.17
CA ARG A 86 16.65 -17.03 -4.41
C ARG A 86 15.60 -16.02 -4.87
N LEU A 87 14.57 -16.49 -5.57
CA LEU A 87 13.46 -15.64 -6.03
C LEU A 87 12.68 -15.02 -4.87
N ILE A 88 12.77 -15.64 -3.67
CA ILE A 88 12.15 -15.15 -2.45
C ILE A 88 13.19 -14.53 -1.53
N THR A 89 14.33 -15.19 -1.29
CA THR A 89 15.31 -14.72 -0.30
C THR A 89 16.00 -13.43 -0.70
N SER A 90 16.09 -13.12 -1.99
CA SER A 90 16.66 -11.87 -2.50
C SER A 90 15.99 -10.61 -1.94
N ALA A 91 14.72 -10.69 -1.52
CA ALA A 91 13.98 -9.56 -0.95
C ALA A 91 14.65 -8.98 0.31
N TRP A 92 15.28 -9.82 1.12
CA TRP A 92 15.92 -9.41 2.38
C TRP A 92 17.36 -8.92 2.22
N ILE A 93 17.98 -9.24 1.09
CA ILE A 93 19.39 -8.94 0.84
C ILE A 93 19.51 -7.59 0.16
N HIS A 94 20.47 -6.78 0.57
CA HIS A 94 20.66 -5.43 0.01
C HIS A 94 22.14 -5.14 -0.19
N ALA A 95 22.45 -4.46 -1.29
CA ALA A 95 23.81 -4.08 -1.64
C ALA A 95 24.41 -2.94 -0.76
N GLY A 96 23.64 -2.38 0.17
CA GLY A 96 24.11 -1.34 1.08
C GLY A 96 22.99 -0.56 1.77
N TRP A 97 23.38 0.37 2.65
CA TRP A 97 22.45 1.14 3.49
C TRP A 97 21.52 2.04 2.68
N VAL A 98 22.05 2.78 1.70
CA VAL A 98 21.22 3.64 0.84
C VAL A 98 20.17 2.83 0.08
N HIS A 99 20.53 1.61 -0.34
CA HIS A 99 19.61 0.72 -1.06
C HIS A 99 18.46 0.26 -0.16
N VAL A 100 18.74 -0.28 1.04
CA VAL A 100 17.66 -0.71 1.95
C VAL A 100 16.81 0.47 2.44
N LEU A 101 17.43 1.61 2.74
CA LEU A 101 16.71 2.80 3.19
C LEU A 101 15.76 3.34 2.11
N GLY A 102 16.18 3.32 0.84
CA GLY A 102 15.30 3.68 -0.29
C GLY A 102 14.07 2.77 -0.39
N ASN A 103 14.25 1.45 -0.23
CA ASN A 103 13.13 0.50 -0.24
C ASN A 103 12.20 0.69 0.96
N ILE A 104 12.76 0.85 2.16
CA ILE A 104 11.99 1.11 3.38
C ILE A 104 11.21 2.42 3.27
N LEU A 105 11.80 3.47 2.67
CA LEU A 105 11.11 4.75 2.49
C LEU A 105 9.87 4.60 1.60
N VAL A 106 9.97 3.87 0.48
CA VAL A 106 8.81 3.60 -0.38
C VAL A 106 7.76 2.75 0.35
N ILE A 107 8.19 1.69 1.04
CA ILE A 107 7.28 0.83 1.82
C ILE A 107 6.60 1.61 2.96
N GLY A 108 7.32 2.53 3.61
CA GLY A 108 6.80 3.36 4.69
C GLY A 108 5.82 4.41 4.20
N LEU A 109 6.25 5.25 3.26
CA LEU A 109 5.44 6.36 2.77
C LEU A 109 4.25 5.89 1.94
N VAL A 110 4.46 4.91 1.05
CA VAL A 110 3.43 4.48 0.09
C VAL A 110 2.78 3.16 0.53
N GLY A 111 3.58 2.23 1.07
CA GLY A 111 3.08 0.92 1.46
C GLY A 111 2.14 0.95 2.68
N ILE A 112 2.40 1.77 3.70
CA ILE A 112 1.52 1.86 4.88
C ILE A 112 0.13 2.39 4.51
N PRO A 113 -0.03 3.52 3.79
CA PRO A 113 -1.35 3.97 3.33
C PRO A 113 -2.05 2.95 2.42
N LEU A 114 -1.30 2.27 1.55
CA LEU A 114 -1.87 1.20 0.73
C LEU A 114 -2.41 0.05 1.59
N GLU A 115 -1.69 -0.36 2.64
CA GLU A 115 -2.16 -1.38 3.58
C GLU A 115 -3.46 -0.96 4.26
N GLN A 116 -3.60 0.33 4.63
CA GLN A 116 -4.83 0.84 5.23
C GLN A 116 -6.03 0.75 4.27
N ARG A 117 -5.80 0.90 2.95
CA ARG A 117 -6.83 0.76 1.92
C ARG A 117 -7.25 -0.70 1.68
N MET A 118 -6.30 -1.63 1.53
CA MET A 118 -6.59 -3.01 1.12
C MET A 118 -6.51 -4.07 2.24
N GLY A 119 -5.97 -3.73 3.40
CA GLY A 119 -5.69 -4.64 4.51
C GLY A 119 -4.43 -5.50 4.32
N GLY A 120 -3.84 -5.94 5.42
CA GLY A 120 -2.51 -6.58 5.45
C GLY A 120 -2.34 -7.83 4.59
N LYS A 121 -3.34 -8.72 4.51
CA LYS A 121 -3.25 -9.96 3.69
C LYS A 121 -3.13 -9.66 2.20
N ARG A 122 -3.92 -8.71 1.71
CA ARG A 122 -3.93 -8.28 0.30
C ARG A 122 -2.67 -7.50 -0.03
N TRP A 123 -2.25 -6.65 0.90
CA TRP A 123 -0.99 -5.93 0.81
C TRP A 123 0.20 -6.88 0.68
N MET A 124 0.28 -7.92 1.51
CA MET A 124 1.34 -8.93 1.41
C MET A 124 1.30 -9.69 0.08
N THR A 125 0.11 -9.97 -0.46
CA THR A 125 -0.03 -10.57 -1.78
C THR A 125 0.55 -9.66 -2.87
N VAL A 126 0.24 -8.37 -2.84
CA VAL A 126 0.81 -7.36 -3.76
C VAL A 126 2.32 -7.27 -3.63
N TYR A 127 2.84 -7.30 -2.40
CA TYR A 127 4.28 -7.29 -2.14
C TYR A 127 4.98 -8.49 -2.79
N ILE A 128 4.44 -9.70 -2.59
CA ILE A 128 4.98 -10.94 -3.17
C ILE A 128 4.86 -10.92 -4.71
N LEU A 129 3.74 -10.46 -5.26
CA LEU A 129 3.58 -10.31 -6.70
C LEU A 129 4.62 -9.34 -7.29
N GLY A 130 4.89 -8.23 -6.63
CA GLY A 130 5.91 -7.28 -7.07
C GLY A 130 7.32 -7.89 -7.03
N LEU A 131 7.65 -8.60 -5.94
CA LEU A 131 8.92 -9.32 -5.81
C LEU A 131 9.12 -10.33 -6.93
N LEU A 132 8.14 -11.22 -7.12
CA LEU A 132 8.21 -12.28 -8.12
C LEU A 132 8.19 -11.71 -9.54
N GLY A 133 7.32 -10.73 -9.82
CA GLY A 133 7.25 -10.08 -11.12
C GLY A 133 8.56 -9.41 -11.50
N GLY A 134 9.22 -8.76 -10.54
CA GLY A 134 10.53 -8.15 -10.76
C GLY A 134 11.63 -9.17 -11.01
N ASN A 135 11.73 -10.19 -10.15
CA ASN A 135 12.73 -11.24 -10.31
C ASN A 135 12.54 -12.02 -11.62
N ILE A 136 11.30 -12.34 -11.99
CA ILE A 136 10.98 -13.01 -13.25
C ILE A 136 11.39 -12.13 -14.45
N ALA A 137 11.00 -10.86 -14.47
CA ALA A 137 11.37 -9.95 -15.55
C ALA A 137 12.88 -9.79 -15.68
N TRP A 138 13.61 -9.73 -14.55
CA TRP A 138 15.07 -9.67 -14.56
C TRP A 138 15.70 -10.94 -15.14
N VAL A 139 15.26 -12.11 -14.69
CA VAL A 139 15.75 -13.41 -15.19
C VAL A 139 15.52 -13.55 -16.69
N PHE A 140 14.35 -13.15 -17.19
CA PHE A 140 14.05 -13.21 -18.62
C PHE A 140 14.85 -12.24 -19.48
N THR A 141 15.20 -11.07 -18.95
CA THR A 141 15.93 -10.03 -19.69
C THR A 141 17.44 -10.21 -19.64
N HIS A 142 17.96 -10.92 -18.64
CA HIS A 142 19.39 -11.15 -18.43
C HIS A 142 19.73 -12.63 -18.23
N PRO A 143 19.25 -13.55 -19.10
CA PRO A 143 19.28 -14.99 -18.83
C PRO A 143 20.68 -15.56 -18.58
N ASP A 144 21.72 -14.98 -19.18
CA ASP A 144 23.09 -15.48 -19.05
C ASP A 144 23.88 -14.84 -17.89
N SER A 145 23.26 -13.91 -17.15
CA SER A 145 23.95 -13.19 -16.07
C SER A 145 24.20 -14.07 -14.86
N MET A 146 25.46 -14.10 -14.42
CA MET A 146 25.89 -14.71 -13.14
C MET A 146 25.92 -13.69 -11.98
N ILE A 147 25.73 -12.40 -12.27
CA ILE A 147 25.79 -11.33 -11.27
C ILE A 147 24.51 -11.40 -10.42
N PRO A 148 24.60 -11.60 -9.09
CA PRO A 148 23.42 -11.67 -8.24
C PRO A 148 22.66 -10.35 -8.18
N THR A 149 21.35 -10.39 -8.32
CA THR A 149 20.45 -9.28 -7.99
C THR A 149 19.75 -9.47 -6.66
N VAL A 150 19.62 -8.38 -5.92
CA VAL A 150 19.13 -8.36 -4.55
C VAL A 150 18.25 -7.13 -4.32
N GLY A 151 17.42 -7.19 -3.29
CA GLY A 151 16.65 -6.05 -2.81
C GLY A 151 15.14 -6.25 -2.91
N ALA A 152 14.42 -5.51 -2.07
CA ALA A 152 12.96 -5.48 -2.06
C ALA A 152 12.37 -4.53 -3.13
N SER A 153 13.17 -3.96 -4.02
CA SER A 153 12.75 -2.88 -4.90
C SER A 153 11.68 -3.29 -5.92
N GLY A 154 11.74 -4.52 -6.45
CA GLY A 154 10.66 -5.08 -7.28
C GLY A 154 9.31 -5.09 -6.54
N ALA A 155 9.32 -5.45 -5.25
CA ALA A 155 8.14 -5.40 -4.40
C ALA A 155 7.67 -3.97 -4.12
N ALA A 156 8.59 -3.04 -3.88
CA ALA A 156 8.29 -1.62 -3.68
C ALA A 156 7.66 -0.98 -4.94
N PHE A 157 8.15 -1.33 -6.13
CA PHE A 157 7.51 -0.95 -7.39
C PHE A 157 6.16 -1.64 -7.59
N GLY A 158 6.00 -2.88 -7.12
CA GLY A 158 4.71 -3.56 -7.10
C GLY A 158 3.68 -2.86 -6.21
N ILE A 159 4.09 -2.31 -5.07
CA ILE A 159 3.25 -1.46 -4.20
C ILE A 159 2.80 -0.21 -4.98
N LEU A 160 3.72 0.49 -5.63
CA LEU A 160 3.40 1.66 -6.46
C LEU A 160 2.42 1.31 -7.60
N GLY A 161 2.64 0.18 -8.28
CA GLY A 161 1.75 -0.31 -9.33
C GLY A 161 0.36 -0.64 -8.82
N ALA A 162 0.25 -1.32 -7.68
CA ALA A 162 -1.04 -1.63 -7.08
C ALA A 162 -1.79 -0.38 -6.62
N TYR A 163 -1.09 0.59 -6.03
CA TYR A 163 -1.70 1.84 -5.59
C TYR A 163 -2.24 2.63 -6.79
N MET A 164 -1.43 2.78 -7.84
CA MET A 164 -1.84 3.42 -9.09
C MET A 164 -3.02 2.72 -9.76
N ALA A 165 -3.10 1.40 -9.68
CA ALA A 165 -4.20 0.65 -10.28
C ALA A 165 -5.54 0.87 -9.56
N CYS A 166 -5.49 1.05 -8.23
CA CYS A 166 -6.67 0.99 -7.37
C CYS A 166 -7.16 2.36 -6.87
N TRP A 167 -6.24 3.26 -6.51
CA TRP A 167 -6.50 4.59 -5.97
C TRP A 167 -5.48 5.60 -6.50
N PRO A 168 -5.47 5.89 -7.81
CA PRO A 168 -4.53 6.83 -8.42
C PRO A 168 -4.61 8.27 -7.89
N SER A 169 -5.78 8.70 -7.39
CA SER A 169 -5.98 10.07 -6.91
C SER A 169 -5.68 10.25 -5.43
N ASP A 170 -5.41 9.17 -4.69
CA ASP A 170 -4.98 9.26 -3.29
C ASP A 170 -3.72 10.10 -3.17
N GLU A 171 -3.65 10.91 -2.12
CA GLU A 171 -2.47 11.73 -1.84
C GLU A 171 -1.64 11.13 -0.71
N VAL A 172 -0.33 11.07 -0.93
CA VAL A 172 0.64 10.63 0.07
C VAL A 172 1.57 11.78 0.39
N GLU A 173 1.80 12.02 1.68
CA GLU A 173 2.75 13.00 2.16
C GLU A 173 4.18 12.57 1.81
N PHE A 174 4.88 13.42 1.06
CA PHE A 174 6.27 13.19 0.70
C PHE A 174 7.14 14.32 1.22
N PRO A 175 8.23 14.01 1.96
CA PRO A 175 9.17 15.03 2.39
C PRO A 175 10.06 15.46 1.22
N LEU A 176 9.85 16.68 0.71
CA LEU A 176 10.63 17.25 -0.39
C LEU A 176 11.37 18.49 0.11
N LEU A 177 12.70 18.39 0.28
CA LEU A 177 13.64 19.51 0.50
C LEU A 177 13.00 20.70 1.27
N PHE A 178 12.57 20.47 2.52
CA PHE A 178 11.94 21.44 3.46
C PHE A 178 10.40 21.62 3.43
N LEU A 179 9.67 21.01 2.50
CA LEU A 179 8.21 21.03 2.45
C LEU A 179 7.65 19.60 2.49
N ILE A 180 6.85 19.29 3.51
CA ILE A 180 5.99 18.10 3.50
C ILE A 180 4.72 18.50 2.76
N ARG A 181 4.51 17.91 1.59
CA ARG A 181 3.31 18.14 0.77
C ARG A 181 2.70 16.80 0.41
N ALA A 182 1.37 16.75 0.37
CA ALA A 182 0.62 15.63 -0.15
C ALA A 182 0.64 15.69 -1.69
N TRP A 183 1.03 14.57 -2.33
CA TRP A 183 1.08 14.44 -3.78
C TRP A 183 0.22 13.27 -4.22
N PRO A 184 -0.54 13.41 -5.33
CA PRO A 184 -1.36 12.31 -5.81
C PRO A 184 -0.49 11.16 -6.33
N ILE A 185 -0.92 9.93 -6.07
CA ILE A 185 -0.20 8.70 -6.42
C ILE A 185 0.12 8.65 -7.91
N TRP A 186 -0.82 9.04 -8.78
CA TRP A 186 -0.59 9.01 -10.22
C TRP A 186 0.61 9.86 -10.65
N LEU A 187 0.83 11.01 -9.99
CA LEU A 187 1.91 11.91 -10.32
C LEU A 187 3.25 11.38 -9.81
N ILE A 188 3.27 10.85 -8.58
CA ILE A 188 4.45 10.19 -8.00
C ILE A 188 4.90 9.03 -8.90
N VAL A 189 3.94 8.19 -9.31
CA VAL A 189 4.19 7.03 -10.16
C VAL A 189 4.62 7.44 -11.56
N PHE A 190 3.97 8.45 -12.16
CA PHE A 190 4.35 8.96 -13.48
C PHE A 190 5.80 9.43 -13.49
N ILE A 191 6.21 10.23 -12.51
CA ILE A 191 7.60 10.72 -12.39
C ILE A 191 8.56 9.55 -12.16
N ARG A 192 8.27 8.67 -11.19
CA ARG A 192 9.20 7.59 -10.82
C ARG A 192 9.37 6.56 -11.92
N LEU A 193 8.29 6.16 -12.58
CA LEU A 193 8.30 5.22 -13.70
C LEU A 193 8.92 5.86 -14.95
N GLY A 194 8.67 7.15 -15.18
CA GLY A 194 9.32 7.91 -16.25
C GLY A 194 10.85 7.93 -16.11
N ILE A 195 11.36 8.13 -14.89
CA ILE A 195 12.81 8.05 -14.61
C ILE A 195 13.35 6.64 -14.88
N GLU A 196 12.64 5.57 -14.47
CA GLU A 196 13.06 4.19 -14.76
C GLU A 196 13.15 3.93 -16.27
N VAL A 197 12.12 4.30 -17.02
CA VAL A 197 12.09 4.10 -18.48
C VAL A 197 13.20 4.90 -19.16
N TRP A 198 13.42 6.14 -18.72
CA TRP A 198 14.55 6.95 -19.20
C TRP A 198 15.88 6.24 -18.94
N GLN A 199 16.10 5.72 -17.74
CA GLN A 199 17.35 5.05 -17.36
C GLN A 199 17.60 3.79 -18.19
N VAL A 200 16.57 2.96 -18.41
CA VAL A 200 16.65 1.81 -19.31
C VAL A 200 17.07 2.25 -20.71
N TYR A 201 16.43 3.29 -21.26
CA TYR A 201 16.75 3.80 -22.58
C TYR A 201 18.17 4.39 -22.67
N SER A 202 18.62 5.08 -21.63
CA SER A 202 19.96 5.69 -21.57
C SER A 202 21.08 4.65 -21.55
N ILE A 203 20.87 3.54 -20.82
CA ILE A 203 21.78 2.39 -20.79
C ILE A 203 21.83 1.72 -22.17
N GLN A 204 20.67 1.50 -22.79
CA GLN A 204 20.59 0.86 -24.11
C GLN A 204 21.29 1.67 -25.21
N LEU A 205 21.25 3.00 -25.12
CA LEU A 205 21.95 3.89 -26.06
C LEU A 205 23.45 4.04 -25.75
N GLY A 206 23.95 3.49 -24.65
CA GLY A 206 25.33 3.68 -24.19
C GLY A 206 25.64 5.12 -23.75
N THR A 207 24.60 5.94 -23.55
CA THR A 207 24.72 7.34 -23.07
C THR A 207 24.92 7.44 -21.56
N SER A 208 24.68 6.35 -20.85
CA SER A 208 25.05 6.13 -19.45
C SER A 208 25.85 4.84 -19.33
N GLY A 209 26.83 4.78 -18.43
CA GLY A 209 27.53 3.53 -18.13
C GLY A 209 26.60 2.47 -17.54
N ASP A 210 27.08 1.22 -17.48
CA ASP A 210 26.35 0.12 -16.85
C ASP A 210 26.03 0.48 -15.39
N GLY A 211 24.75 0.63 -15.09
CA GLY A 211 24.27 0.96 -13.74
C GLY A 211 24.17 -0.27 -12.86
N ASN A 212 24.43 -0.12 -11.56
CA ASN A 212 24.24 -1.18 -10.55
C ASN A 212 22.75 -1.38 -10.15
N ILE A 213 21.81 -0.94 -10.99
CA ILE A 213 20.37 -0.93 -10.69
C ILE A 213 19.65 -1.84 -11.68
N ALA A 214 18.87 -2.79 -11.15
CA ALA A 214 18.10 -3.74 -11.93
C ALA A 214 16.78 -3.12 -12.44
N HIS A 215 16.85 -2.15 -13.34
CA HIS A 215 15.67 -1.41 -13.82
C HIS A 215 14.55 -2.30 -14.39
N MET A 216 14.89 -3.40 -15.09
CA MET A 216 13.89 -4.35 -15.60
C MET A 216 13.14 -5.07 -14.47
N ALA A 217 13.75 -5.25 -13.30
CA ALA A 217 13.06 -5.79 -12.13
C ALA A 217 12.01 -4.82 -11.57
N HIS A 218 12.29 -3.51 -11.61
CA HIS A 218 11.32 -2.49 -11.20
C HIS A 218 10.09 -2.49 -12.11
N LEU A 219 10.30 -2.53 -13.43
CA LEU A 219 9.20 -2.58 -14.41
C LEU A 219 8.38 -3.86 -14.24
N GLY A 220 9.03 -5.02 -14.12
CA GLY A 220 8.36 -6.30 -13.92
C GLY A 220 7.49 -6.34 -12.66
N GLY A 221 8.03 -5.84 -11.54
CA GLY A 221 7.30 -5.76 -10.28
C GLY A 221 6.11 -4.81 -10.36
N PHE A 222 6.31 -3.63 -10.96
CA PHE A 222 5.24 -2.65 -11.18
C PHE A 222 4.09 -3.24 -11.99
N PHE A 223 4.36 -3.75 -13.20
CA PHE A 223 3.30 -4.14 -14.13
C PHE A 223 2.57 -5.41 -13.68
N LEU A 224 3.26 -6.38 -13.07
CA LEU A 224 2.59 -7.58 -12.56
C LEU A 224 1.59 -7.21 -11.45
N SER A 225 2.03 -6.44 -10.45
CA SER A 225 1.13 -6.00 -9.39
C SER A 225 0.04 -5.06 -9.91
N TYR A 226 0.35 -4.09 -10.78
CA TYR A 226 -0.64 -3.20 -11.40
C TYR A 226 -1.78 -3.98 -12.08
N SER A 227 -1.43 -5.00 -12.86
CA SER A 227 -2.41 -5.80 -13.62
C SER A 227 -3.30 -6.67 -12.73
N LEU A 228 -2.80 -7.12 -11.58
CA LEU A 228 -3.50 -8.05 -10.69
C LEU A 228 -4.13 -7.37 -9.46
N ALA A 229 -3.69 -6.16 -9.11
CA ALA A 229 -4.07 -5.48 -7.87
C ALA A 229 -5.58 -5.35 -7.71
N ARG A 230 -6.30 -4.93 -8.76
CA ARG A 230 -7.77 -4.78 -8.72
C ARG A 230 -8.50 -6.08 -8.37
N ARG A 231 -7.97 -7.22 -8.79
CA ARG A 231 -8.53 -8.54 -8.44
C ARG A 231 -8.18 -8.91 -7.01
N VAL A 232 -6.96 -8.62 -6.58
CA VAL A 232 -6.51 -8.86 -5.21
C VAL A 232 -7.32 -8.02 -4.20
N THR A 233 -7.71 -6.79 -4.56
CA THR A 233 -8.49 -5.87 -3.71
C THR A 233 -9.95 -6.25 -3.55
N VAL A 234 -10.49 -7.21 -4.30
CA VAL A 234 -11.90 -7.61 -4.18
C VAL A 234 -12.22 -8.06 -2.74
N GLY A 235 -13.34 -7.55 -2.21
CA GLY A 235 -13.76 -7.75 -0.81
C GLY A 235 -12.83 -7.07 0.22
N GLY A 236 -12.02 -6.12 -0.22
CA GLY A 236 -11.13 -5.31 0.63
C GLY A 236 -11.89 -4.33 1.52
N PRO A 237 -11.20 -3.72 2.51
CA PRO A 237 -11.80 -2.75 3.43
C PRO A 237 -12.37 -1.51 2.74
N GLN A 238 -11.70 -1.03 1.69
CA GLN A 238 -12.10 0.15 0.93
C GLN A 238 -12.46 -0.24 -0.51
N PRO A 239 -13.52 0.36 -1.10
CA PRO A 239 -13.84 0.17 -2.51
C PRO A 239 -12.74 0.76 -3.40
N LEU A 240 -12.63 0.27 -4.63
CA LEU A 240 -11.73 0.85 -5.64
C LEU A 240 -12.19 2.27 -5.97
N GLU A 241 -11.25 3.17 -6.30
CA GLU A 241 -11.59 4.55 -6.68
C GLU A 241 -12.54 4.58 -7.88
N ARG A 242 -12.30 3.73 -8.89
CA ARG A 242 -13.21 3.61 -10.03
C ARG A 242 -14.59 3.12 -9.61
N ASP A 243 -14.70 2.19 -8.67
CA ASP A 243 -16.01 1.73 -8.18
C ASP A 243 -16.67 2.78 -7.29
N ALA A 244 -15.89 3.69 -6.69
CA ALA A 244 -16.42 4.88 -6.03
C ALA A 244 -16.91 5.92 -7.06
N ILE A 245 -16.28 6.02 -8.23
CA ILE A 245 -16.70 6.90 -9.33
C ILE A 245 -17.87 6.29 -10.14
N ASP A 246 -17.89 4.99 -10.37
CA ASP A 246 -18.96 4.25 -11.08
C ASP A 246 -20.12 3.89 -10.11
N GLY A 247 -19.82 3.77 -8.83
CA GLY A 247 -20.77 3.69 -7.71
C GLY A 247 -21.19 5.06 -7.18
N VAL A 248 -20.62 6.14 -7.72
CA VAL A 248 -21.35 7.38 -7.94
C VAL A 248 -22.16 7.12 -9.20
N PRO A 249 -23.44 6.69 -9.11
CA PRO A 249 -24.33 6.97 -10.22
C PRO A 249 -24.12 8.45 -10.49
N GLY A 250 -23.80 8.79 -11.75
CA GLY A 250 -23.76 10.19 -12.16
C GLY A 250 -24.94 10.91 -11.50
N THR A 251 -24.64 12.06 -10.89
CA THR A 251 -25.54 13.22 -10.92
C THR A 251 -27.00 12.81 -11.16
N THR A 252 -27.79 12.68 -10.08
CA THR A 252 -29.22 12.23 -10.04
C THR A 252 -29.52 10.75 -9.76
N GLY A 253 -28.69 10.03 -9.00
CA GLY A 253 -29.09 8.77 -8.37
C GLY A 253 -30.16 8.97 -7.27
N ASN A 254 -31.40 9.30 -7.66
CA ASN A 254 -32.62 9.48 -6.84
C ASN A 254 -32.33 9.71 -5.35
N MET A 255 -31.70 10.86 -5.04
CA MET A 255 -31.45 11.21 -3.65
C MET A 255 -32.79 11.31 -2.92
N PRO A 256 -32.90 10.74 -1.71
CA PRO A 256 -34.11 10.87 -0.91
C PRO A 256 -34.51 12.34 -0.79
N SER A 257 -35.79 12.60 -1.02
CA SER A 257 -36.34 13.95 -1.02
C SER A 257 -36.26 14.52 0.39
N LEU A 258 -35.66 15.71 0.53
CA LEU A 258 -35.62 16.46 1.80
C LEU A 258 -36.93 17.22 2.08
N LYS A 259 -37.97 17.06 1.25
CA LYS A 259 -39.22 17.83 1.35
C LYS A 259 -40.05 17.49 2.59
N GLU A 260 -39.97 16.24 3.07
CA GLU A 260 -40.68 15.84 4.27
C GLU A 260 -39.83 16.20 5.49
N ASN A 261 -40.26 17.17 6.29
CA ASN A 261 -39.58 17.57 7.52
C ASN A 261 -40.14 16.74 8.70
N PRO A 262 -39.38 15.77 9.28
CA PRO A 262 -39.90 14.89 10.33
C PRO A 262 -40.29 15.62 11.62
N TRP A 263 -39.63 16.74 11.90
CA TRP A 263 -39.89 17.57 13.08
C TRP A 263 -41.18 18.37 12.94
N GLU A 264 -41.46 18.91 11.76
CA GLU A 264 -42.77 19.51 11.46
C GLU A 264 -43.89 18.47 11.45
N ALA A 265 -43.67 17.32 10.81
CA ALA A 265 -44.67 16.25 10.75
C ALA A 265 -45.05 15.70 12.13
N SER A 266 -44.12 15.73 13.08
CA SER A 266 -44.32 15.28 14.46
C SER A 266 -44.79 16.39 15.41
N GLY A 267 -45.08 17.59 14.91
CA GLY A 267 -45.55 18.72 15.71
C GLY A 267 -44.51 19.33 16.66
N SER A 268 -43.22 19.06 16.41
CA SER A 268 -42.08 19.54 17.20
C SER A 268 -41.07 20.27 16.30
N PRO A 269 -41.43 21.44 15.74
CA PRO A 269 -40.60 22.13 14.76
C PRO A 269 -39.24 22.52 15.34
N LEU A 270 -38.20 22.47 14.49
CA LEU A 270 -36.86 22.87 14.87
C LEU A 270 -36.78 24.39 15.08
N GLU A 271 -35.99 24.81 16.06
CA GLU A 271 -35.72 26.21 16.36
C GLU A 271 -34.22 26.52 16.39
N GLY A 272 -33.86 27.80 16.33
CA GLY A 272 -32.50 28.26 16.56
C GLY A 272 -31.47 27.70 15.59
N ARG A 273 -30.44 27.04 16.13
CA ARG A 273 -29.30 26.51 15.33
C ARG A 273 -29.73 25.35 14.45
N ALA A 274 -30.53 24.42 14.98
CA ALA A 274 -31.00 23.25 14.27
C ALA A 274 -31.78 23.61 12.99
N LEU A 275 -32.65 24.63 13.08
CA LEU A 275 -33.41 25.13 11.94
C LEU A 275 -32.52 25.71 10.84
N ARG A 276 -31.44 26.41 11.21
CA ARG A 276 -30.48 26.95 10.23
C ARG A 276 -29.71 25.84 9.52
N VAL A 277 -29.28 24.82 10.27
CA VAL A 277 -28.59 23.64 9.71
C VAL A 277 -29.51 22.89 8.76
N LEU A 278 -30.78 22.68 9.11
CA LEU A 278 -31.77 22.08 8.21
C LEU A 278 -31.98 22.91 6.94
N GLY A 279 -32.05 24.24 7.07
CA GLY A 279 -32.15 25.13 5.91
C GLY A 279 -30.96 25.00 4.96
N LYS A 280 -29.75 24.92 5.52
CA LYS A 280 -28.52 24.73 4.75
C LYS A 280 -28.44 23.35 4.10
N LEU A 281 -28.86 22.30 4.79
CA LEU A 281 -29.01 20.96 4.23
C LEU A 281 -29.93 20.95 3.01
N ILE A 282 -31.05 21.69 3.05
CA ILE A 282 -32.01 21.76 1.93
C ILE A 282 -31.45 22.59 0.77
N GLU A 283 -30.73 23.68 1.06
CA GLU A 283 -30.17 24.58 0.05
C GLU A 283 -28.93 24.01 -0.67
N GLU A 284 -28.05 23.35 0.07
CA GLU A 284 -26.71 22.95 -0.39
C GLU A 284 -26.53 21.43 -0.49
N GLY A 285 -27.47 20.64 0.05
CA GLY A 285 -27.38 19.19 0.12
C GLY A 285 -27.71 18.46 -1.18
N ASP A 286 -27.53 19.07 -2.35
CA ASP A 286 -27.72 18.42 -3.66
C ASP A 286 -26.49 17.60 -4.10
N GLU A 287 -25.38 17.72 -3.36
CA GLU A 287 -24.19 16.88 -3.50
C GLU A 287 -24.06 15.91 -2.30
N ILE A 288 -23.57 14.69 -2.55
CA ILE A 288 -23.51 13.61 -1.54
C ILE A 288 -22.61 13.99 -0.36
N GLU A 289 -21.44 14.55 -0.62
CA GLU A 289 -20.48 14.94 0.42
C GLU A 289 -21.02 16.08 1.28
N THR A 290 -21.60 17.10 0.63
CA THR A 290 -22.24 18.24 1.30
C THR A 290 -23.45 17.81 2.13
N ARG A 291 -24.31 16.93 1.59
CA ARG A 291 -25.44 16.34 2.31
C ARG A 291 -25.00 15.56 3.55
N ARG A 292 -23.93 14.78 3.43
CA ARG A 292 -23.37 14.03 4.56
C ARG A 292 -22.93 14.96 5.68
N ALA A 293 -22.12 15.97 5.38
CA ALA A 293 -21.64 16.93 6.39
C ALA A 293 -22.81 17.61 7.11
N TRP A 294 -23.83 18.04 6.35
CA TRP A 294 -25.01 18.66 6.92
C TRP A 294 -25.89 17.72 7.74
N LEU A 295 -26.03 16.44 7.36
CA LEU A 295 -26.77 15.44 8.15
C LEU A 295 -26.03 15.08 9.45
N GLU A 296 -24.70 15.00 9.41
CA GLU A 296 -23.87 14.82 10.61
C GLU A 296 -24.06 16.01 11.57
N GLU A 297 -23.93 17.26 11.09
CA GLU A 297 -24.16 18.45 11.93
C GLU A 297 -25.62 18.55 12.44
N LEU A 298 -26.61 18.16 11.61
CA LEU A 298 -28.01 18.18 12.03
C LEU A 298 -28.26 17.19 13.18
N SER A 299 -27.63 16.01 13.14
CA SER A 299 -27.76 14.99 14.20
C SER A 299 -27.24 15.48 15.56
N GLU A 300 -26.18 16.28 15.57
CA GLU A 300 -25.60 16.86 16.80
C GLU A 300 -26.45 17.98 17.41
N HIS A 301 -27.36 18.56 16.63
CA HIS A 301 -28.17 19.71 17.02
C HIS A 301 -29.67 19.41 17.11
N THR A 302 -30.06 18.14 16.99
CA THR A 302 -31.47 17.73 17.04
C THR A 302 -31.67 16.55 17.98
N ILE A 303 -32.91 16.40 18.44
CA ILE A 303 -33.37 15.23 19.20
C ILE A 303 -34.55 14.61 18.46
N CYS A 304 -34.77 13.32 18.72
CA CYS A 304 -35.88 12.58 18.14
C CYS A 304 -37.22 13.21 18.58
N PRO A 305 -38.11 13.59 17.65
CA PRO A 305 -39.36 14.26 18.00
C PRO A 305 -40.38 13.34 18.68
N VAL A 306 -40.21 12.02 18.62
CA VAL A 306 -41.11 11.04 19.23
C VAL A 306 -40.73 10.72 20.68
N CYS A 307 -39.44 10.51 20.96
CA CYS A 307 -38.98 10.02 22.25
C CYS A 307 -37.98 10.94 22.97
N GLY A 308 -37.57 12.05 22.36
CA GLY A 308 -36.56 12.97 22.90
C GLY A 308 -35.14 12.39 22.99
N GLY A 309 -34.91 11.21 22.40
CA GLY A 309 -33.60 10.55 22.38
C GLY A 309 -32.64 11.17 21.36
N GLU A 310 -31.37 10.81 21.46
CA GLU A 310 -30.32 11.23 20.53
C GLU A 310 -30.61 10.76 19.09
N ILE A 311 -30.16 11.57 18.13
CA ILE A 311 -30.19 11.26 16.70
C ILE A 311 -28.77 10.90 16.25
N LEU A 312 -28.64 9.83 15.48
CA LEU A 312 -27.36 9.34 14.97
C LEU A 312 -27.33 9.45 13.46
N ALA A 313 -26.25 9.99 12.90
CA ALA A 313 -25.96 9.93 11.48
C ALA A 313 -25.26 8.60 11.14
N GLU A 314 -25.81 7.84 10.19
CA GLU A 314 -25.25 6.57 9.72
C GLU A 314 -24.90 6.68 8.24
N THR A 315 -23.70 6.20 7.86
CA THR A 315 -23.24 6.19 6.47
C THR A 315 -22.99 4.78 5.99
N LYS A 316 -23.67 4.37 4.91
CA LYS A 316 -23.50 3.05 4.29
C LYS A 316 -23.54 3.16 2.76
N GLY A 317 -22.52 2.62 2.09
CA GLY A 317 -22.44 2.63 0.63
C GLY A 317 -22.48 4.04 0.02
N GLY A 318 -21.86 5.02 0.69
CA GLY A 318 -21.81 6.41 0.23
C GLY A 318 -23.07 7.25 0.48
N ARG A 319 -24.13 6.68 1.09
CA ARG A 319 -25.33 7.42 1.50
C ARG A 319 -25.34 7.61 3.00
N THR A 320 -25.76 8.79 3.43
CA THR A 320 -25.91 9.16 4.83
C THR A 320 -27.38 9.45 5.12
N TRP A 321 -27.89 8.94 6.24
CA TRP A 321 -29.20 9.28 6.80
C TRP A 321 -29.07 9.40 8.31
N ILE A 322 -30.04 10.06 8.93
CA ILE A 322 -30.18 10.15 10.37
C ILE A 322 -31.24 9.18 10.88
N LYS A 323 -31.03 8.64 12.08
CA LYS A 323 -32.00 7.78 12.76
C LYS A 323 -32.05 8.05 14.25
N CYS A 324 -33.15 7.69 14.90
CA CYS A 324 -33.22 7.75 16.36
C CYS A 324 -32.37 6.64 17.00
N GLY A 325 -31.56 6.99 18.00
CA GLY A 325 -30.73 6.04 18.75
C GLY A 325 -31.50 5.07 19.66
N VAL A 326 -32.78 5.35 19.95
CA VAL A 326 -33.65 4.50 20.78
C VAL A 326 -34.44 3.49 19.94
N SER A 327 -35.02 3.91 18.82
CA SER A 327 -35.76 3.03 17.90
C SER A 327 -35.81 3.62 16.49
N GLU A 328 -35.46 2.83 15.48
CA GLU A 328 -35.55 3.23 14.07
C GLU A 328 -36.99 3.53 13.62
N SER A 329 -37.99 2.97 14.33
CA SER A 329 -39.41 3.26 14.09
C SER A 329 -39.82 4.68 14.45
N HIS A 330 -39.02 5.41 15.25
CA HIS A 330 -39.31 6.78 15.63
C HIS A 330 -38.87 7.79 14.59
N LEU A 331 -37.72 7.56 13.96
CA LEU A 331 -37.12 8.47 12.98
C LEU A 331 -36.08 7.70 12.15
N THR A 332 -36.25 7.73 10.84
CA THR A 332 -35.25 7.38 9.83
C THR A 332 -35.45 8.34 8.66
N TRP A 333 -34.47 9.18 8.34
CA TRP A 333 -34.61 10.27 7.36
C TRP A 333 -33.24 10.76 6.85
N PRO A 334 -33.10 11.22 5.59
CA PRO A 334 -34.05 11.10 4.51
C PRO A 334 -33.99 9.73 3.82
#